data_AF-A0A8H3V4K4-F1
#
_entry.id   AF-A0A8H3V4K4-F1
#
_cell.length_a   1.000
_cell.length_b   1.000
_cell.length_c   1.000
_cell.angle_alpha   90.00
_cell.angle_beta   90.00
_cell.angle_gamma   90.00
#
_symmetry.space_group_name_H-M   'P 1'
#
loop_
_entity.id
_entity.type
_entity.pdbx_description
1 polymer ?
#
loop_
_entity_poly.entity_id
_entity_poly.type
_entity_poly.pdbx_seq_one_letter_code
_entity_poly.pdbx_strand_id
1 'polypeptide(L)'
;MHSVRAVILIVSLLAADTIAAPHIQKRSFVHHVKRSINRRDPAVGPNAMLKAYAKYGFSAVSRQSNSTAPPAAAGAGGGTVAALPEPNAAEYLSPVTIGGQTVTLDFDTGSSDLWVFSSALSKQTIGQHSAFDPTQSKSFQAMQGATWSISYGDGSGAAGTVGMDVVNIGGATATRQAIELATAVSQSFAKDTNNDGLVGLAFSQLNTIKPTKQNTFFDSVMPQLAMPVFSVDLRNDSTGTYQFGAIDMNKAQGPLTTIPVNSASGFWQVDSPTVTIGNQKIANQGGSPAIADTGTSLLLVDPQVANAYYAKVQGATNNAQVGGFTYPCNAQLPDFGVAMGPSYTAMVPGNAITFAQVDANTCFGGVQSNGGANLQIYGDVMFRTHLAKRGTSWLSDSSCDDAGERALAKKIDLHVFPMLCIVFGQSMLDRMNISAAYIAGANTDIDLAEGYQNQITRLRCRVSFFYMAALITSAFGTIFAYLLSSIRVRDGIYREGWRWIFIVEGIMTVAAGFAAIFFLGDFPENSKWLSDRQRHVALARVQTEKAVRNFEHSGSMKVLRMLCDWKLEI
;
A
#
# COMPACT_ATOMS: atom_id res chain seq x y z
N MET A 1 62.74 -31.29 -22.45
CA MET A 1 61.32 -31.65 -22.68
C MET A 1 60.49 -31.53 -21.39
N HIS A 2 60.20 -30.32 -20.87
CA HIS A 2 59.30 -30.19 -19.69
C HIS A 2 58.42 -28.91 -19.63
N SER A 3 58.33 -28.10 -20.71
CA SER A 3 57.68 -26.77 -20.64
C SER A 3 56.54 -26.56 -21.65
N VAL A 4 55.77 -27.61 -21.99
CA VAL A 4 54.61 -27.51 -22.90
C VAL A 4 53.32 -28.13 -22.31
N ARG A 5 53.39 -28.80 -21.14
CA ARG A 5 52.23 -29.48 -20.53
C ARG A 5 51.45 -28.67 -19.47
N ALA A 6 51.90 -27.47 -19.10
CA ALA A 6 51.23 -26.64 -18.08
C ALA A 6 50.11 -25.72 -18.65
N VAL A 7 50.08 -25.47 -19.96
CA VAL A 7 49.16 -24.49 -20.58
C VAL A 7 47.82 -25.12 -21.04
N ILE A 8 47.77 -26.45 -21.16
CA ILE A 8 46.59 -27.15 -21.72
C ILE A 8 45.51 -27.43 -20.66
N LEU A 9 45.80 -27.29 -19.36
CA LEU A 9 44.89 -27.65 -18.27
C LEU A 9 43.96 -26.51 -17.79
N ILE A 10 44.04 -25.31 -18.40
CA ILE A 10 43.21 -24.14 -18.04
C ILE A 10 42.14 -23.83 -19.12
N VAL A 11 42.24 -24.43 -20.31
CA VAL A 11 41.30 -24.16 -21.44
C VAL A 11 40.14 -25.17 -21.50
N SER A 12 40.20 -26.27 -20.74
CA SER A 12 39.24 -27.39 -20.81
C SER A 12 38.08 -27.36 -19.79
N LEU A 13 37.74 -26.18 -19.23
CA LEU A 13 36.66 -26.02 -18.24
C LEU A 13 35.50 -25.08 -18.69
N LEU A 14 35.45 -24.70 -19.97
CA LEU A 14 34.40 -23.86 -20.55
C LEU A 14 33.78 -24.46 -21.83
N ALA A 15 33.81 -25.78 -21.98
CA ALA A 15 33.21 -26.50 -23.11
C ALA A 15 32.44 -27.74 -22.65
N ALA A 16 31.28 -27.54 -22.03
CA ALA A 16 30.26 -28.56 -21.85
C ALA A 16 28.86 -27.94 -21.93
N ASP A 17 28.00 -28.59 -22.72
CA ASP A 17 26.53 -28.52 -22.72
C ASP A 17 25.85 -27.17 -22.98
N THR A 18 25.85 -26.82 -24.26
CA THR A 18 24.72 -26.11 -24.89
C THR A 18 23.48 -27.01 -24.98
N ILE A 19 22.84 -27.29 -23.84
CA ILE A 19 21.43 -27.71 -23.87
C ILE A 19 20.58 -26.46 -24.08
N ALA A 20 19.91 -26.39 -25.22
CA ALA A 20 18.97 -25.31 -25.51
C ALA A 20 17.84 -25.32 -24.47
N ALA A 21 17.86 -24.35 -23.54
CA ALA A 21 16.69 -24.08 -22.72
C ALA A 21 15.51 -23.80 -23.66
N PRO A 22 14.35 -24.45 -23.48
CA PRO A 22 13.21 -24.21 -24.33
C PRO A 22 12.87 -22.72 -24.27
N HIS A 23 12.52 -22.15 -25.43
CA HIS A 23 12.15 -20.75 -25.56
C HIS A 23 10.80 -20.53 -24.84
N ILE A 24 10.83 -20.46 -23.51
CA ILE A 24 9.73 -19.94 -22.70
C ILE A 24 9.68 -18.45 -23.00
N GLN A 25 9.04 -18.11 -24.12
CA GLN A 25 8.32 -16.86 -24.20
C GLN A 25 7.52 -16.79 -22.90
N LYS A 26 7.87 -15.84 -22.02
CA LYS A 26 6.88 -15.30 -21.08
C LYS A 26 5.83 -14.58 -21.93
N ARG A 27 4.99 -15.38 -22.60
CA ARG A 27 3.63 -15.01 -22.90
C ARG A 27 2.97 -14.89 -21.54
N SER A 28 3.17 -13.72 -20.95
CA SER A 28 2.23 -13.16 -20.02
C SER A 28 0.93 -13.02 -20.81
N PHE A 29 0.19 -14.13 -20.90
CA PHE A 29 -1.23 -14.08 -21.11
C PHE A 29 -1.86 -13.54 -19.82
N VAL A 30 -1.55 -12.27 -19.52
CA VAL A 30 -2.63 -11.35 -19.18
C VAL A 30 -3.49 -11.32 -20.42
N HIS A 31 -4.34 -12.33 -20.53
CA HIS A 31 -5.47 -12.25 -21.43
C HIS A 31 -6.27 -11.10 -20.84
N HIS A 32 -6.15 -9.92 -21.44
CA HIS A 32 -7.15 -8.88 -21.32
C HIS A 32 -8.42 -9.45 -21.94
N VAL A 33 -9.05 -10.38 -21.21
CA VAL A 33 -10.48 -10.55 -21.24
C VAL A 33 -11.00 -9.18 -20.86
N LYS A 34 -11.29 -8.37 -21.88
CA LYS A 34 -12.31 -7.34 -21.75
C LYS A 34 -13.53 -8.12 -21.29
N ARG A 35 -13.75 -8.19 -19.97
CA ARG A 35 -15.04 -8.58 -19.41
C ARG A 35 -16.00 -7.52 -19.92
N SER A 36 -16.58 -7.80 -21.08
CA SER A 36 -17.81 -7.17 -21.51
C SER A 36 -18.85 -7.67 -20.53
N ILE A 37 -18.90 -7.03 -19.36
CA ILE A 37 -19.95 -7.29 -18.38
C ILE A 37 -21.21 -6.79 -19.08
N ASN A 38 -22.08 -7.71 -19.46
CA ASN A 38 -23.39 -7.39 -20.00
C ASN A 38 -24.24 -6.95 -18.80
N ARG A 39 -24.03 -5.71 -18.33
CA ARG A 39 -24.49 -5.14 -17.03
C ARG A 39 -26.01 -4.89 -16.99
N ARG A 40 -26.82 -5.90 -17.33
CA ARG A 40 -28.29 -5.87 -17.25
C ARG A 40 -28.77 -6.81 -16.15
N ASP A 41 -28.55 -6.40 -14.91
CA ASP A 41 -29.30 -6.93 -13.78
C ASP A 41 -30.01 -5.75 -13.08
N PRO A 42 -31.34 -5.60 -13.26
CA PRO A 42 -32.10 -4.52 -12.62
C PRO A 42 -32.00 -4.51 -11.10
N ALA A 43 -31.67 -5.65 -10.48
CA ALA A 43 -31.69 -5.78 -9.04
C ALA A 43 -30.41 -5.31 -8.35
N VAL A 44 -29.28 -5.16 -9.04
CA VAL A 44 -27.99 -4.88 -8.36
C VAL A 44 -27.97 -3.52 -7.64
N GLY A 45 -28.43 -2.45 -8.29
CA GLY A 45 -28.58 -1.13 -7.64
C GLY A 45 -29.54 -1.13 -6.44
N PRO A 46 -30.77 -1.64 -6.61
CA PRO A 46 -31.73 -1.82 -5.52
C PRO A 46 -31.23 -2.68 -4.36
N ASN A 47 -30.54 -3.80 -4.65
CA ASN A 47 -29.94 -4.68 -3.63
C ASN A 47 -28.82 -3.98 -2.86
N ALA A 48 -27.95 -3.24 -3.54
CA ALA A 48 -26.91 -2.44 -2.90
C ALA A 48 -27.50 -1.36 -1.97
N MET A 49 -28.60 -0.73 -2.39
CA MET A 49 -29.35 0.23 -1.58
C MET A 49 -29.98 -0.42 -0.35
N LEU A 50 -30.55 -1.61 -0.51
CA LEU A 50 -31.10 -2.41 0.57
C LEU A 50 -30.03 -2.86 1.58
N LYS A 51 -28.92 -3.46 1.14
CA LYS A 51 -27.77 -3.86 1.98
C LYS A 51 -27.20 -2.67 2.77
N ALA A 52 -27.18 -1.48 2.17
CA ALA A 52 -26.71 -0.26 2.83
C ALA A 52 -27.71 0.29 3.86
N TYR A 53 -28.99 0.44 3.47
CA TYR A 53 -30.04 0.89 4.39
C TYR A 53 -30.19 -0.06 5.58
N ALA A 54 -30.04 -1.36 5.32
CA ALA A 54 -30.02 -2.40 6.32
C ALA A 54 -29.02 -2.11 7.42
N LYS A 55 -27.74 -2.08 7.04
CA LYS A 55 -26.60 -2.06 7.94
C LYS A 55 -26.65 -0.93 8.97
N TYR A 56 -27.33 0.16 8.64
CA TYR A 56 -27.48 1.35 9.47
C TYR A 56 -28.91 1.64 9.97
N GLY A 57 -29.87 0.75 9.72
CA GLY A 57 -31.24 0.86 10.23
C GLY A 57 -32.10 1.92 9.54
N PHE A 58 -31.83 2.23 8.27
CA PHE A 58 -32.58 3.20 7.48
C PHE A 58 -33.85 2.56 6.88
N SER A 59 -34.91 3.34 6.69
CA SER A 59 -36.22 2.82 6.22
C SER A 59 -36.21 2.42 4.73
N ALA A 60 -36.34 1.13 4.42
CA ALA A 60 -36.14 0.57 3.07
C ALA A 60 -37.37 -0.15 2.45
N VAL A 61 -37.32 -0.45 1.14
CA VAL A 61 -38.38 -1.11 0.34
C VAL A 61 -37.77 -2.19 -0.59
N SER A 62 -38.26 -3.43 -0.59
CA SER A 62 -37.46 -4.66 -0.88
C SER A 62 -37.68 -5.41 -2.22
N ARG A 63 -36.62 -6.07 -2.78
CA ARG A 63 -36.63 -7.32 -3.63
C ARG A 63 -35.21 -7.88 -3.97
N GLN A 64 -35.10 -9.06 -4.64
CA GLN A 64 -34.01 -10.11 -4.58
C GLN A 64 -32.89 -10.14 -5.70
N SER A 65 -31.97 -11.16 -5.71
CA SER A 65 -30.54 -11.19 -6.17
C SER A 65 -30.08 -12.16 -7.33
N ASN A 66 -28.78 -12.16 -7.77
CA ASN A 66 -27.83 -13.33 -7.91
C ASN A 66 -26.39 -13.15 -8.57
N SER A 67 -25.30 -13.74 -7.98
CA SER A 67 -24.04 -14.34 -8.59
C SER A 67 -22.89 -13.46 -9.22
N THR A 68 -21.57 -13.81 -9.42
CA THR A 68 -20.60 -14.90 -9.00
C THR A 68 -19.05 -14.60 -9.24
N ALA A 69 -18.10 -15.27 -8.54
CA ALA A 69 -16.63 -14.95 -8.39
C ALA A 69 -15.53 -15.99 -8.84
N PRO A 70 -14.21 -15.60 -8.95
CA PRO A 70 -13.03 -16.50 -8.67
C PRO A 70 -11.71 -15.84 -8.10
N PRO A 71 -10.67 -16.58 -7.59
CA PRO A 71 -9.65 -16.10 -6.60
C PRO A 71 -8.14 -16.01 -7.01
N ALA A 72 -7.26 -15.39 -6.17
CA ALA A 72 -5.76 -15.51 -6.24
C ALA A 72 -4.94 -15.09 -4.96
N ALA A 73 -3.69 -15.59 -4.89
CA ALA A 73 -2.70 -15.72 -3.76
C ALA A 73 -1.99 -14.47 -3.12
N ALA A 74 -1.18 -14.71 -2.07
CA ALA A 74 -0.54 -13.71 -1.18
C ALA A 74 1.00 -13.89 -0.92
N GLY A 75 1.65 -12.91 -0.25
CA GLY A 75 3.08 -12.93 0.13
C GLY A 75 3.43 -11.97 1.30
N ALA A 76 4.49 -12.27 2.08
CA ALA A 76 4.66 -11.78 3.46
C ALA A 76 5.57 -10.53 3.68
N GLY A 77 5.43 -9.90 4.85
CA GLY A 77 6.19 -8.73 5.33
C GLY A 77 5.30 -7.55 5.78
N GLY A 78 4.09 -7.53 5.23
CA GLY A 78 2.90 -6.75 5.59
C GLY A 78 1.75 -7.44 4.86
N GLY A 79 0.56 -7.48 5.44
CA GLY A 79 -0.53 -8.29 4.87
C GLY A 79 -1.05 -7.68 3.58
N THR A 80 -0.75 -8.23 2.41
CA THR A 80 -1.33 -7.75 1.13
C THR A 80 -2.23 -8.82 0.56
N VAL A 81 -3.52 -8.50 0.42
CA VAL A 81 -4.55 -9.40 -0.11
C VAL A 81 -5.29 -8.74 -1.27
N ALA A 82 -5.68 -9.56 -2.25
CA ALA A 82 -6.47 -9.13 -3.39
C ALA A 82 -7.90 -8.74 -2.95
N ALA A 83 -8.37 -7.57 -3.38
CA ALA A 83 -9.77 -7.18 -3.29
C ALA A 83 -10.44 -7.47 -4.65
N LEU A 84 -11.26 -8.51 -4.71
CA LEU A 84 -11.87 -9.00 -5.96
C LEU A 84 -13.26 -8.38 -6.12
N PRO A 85 -13.50 -7.51 -7.12
CA PRO A 85 -14.83 -6.92 -7.32
C PRO A 85 -15.82 -7.96 -7.84
N GLU A 86 -16.94 -8.10 -7.13
CA GLU A 86 -18.12 -8.78 -7.65
C GLU A 86 -18.80 -7.98 -8.78
N PRO A 87 -19.77 -8.54 -9.53
CA PRO A 87 -20.38 -7.86 -10.66
C PRO A 87 -20.92 -6.45 -10.33
N ASN A 88 -20.54 -5.47 -11.16
CA ASN A 88 -20.75 -4.02 -10.97
C ASN A 88 -19.96 -3.37 -9.81
N ALA A 89 -19.02 -4.10 -9.20
CA ALA A 89 -18.33 -3.73 -7.97
C ALA A 89 -19.34 -3.45 -6.82
N ALA A 90 -20.27 -4.38 -6.63
CA ALA A 90 -21.27 -4.34 -5.58
C ALA A 90 -20.74 -4.75 -4.20
N GLU A 91 -19.62 -5.48 -4.16
CA GLU A 91 -18.80 -5.75 -2.97
C GLU A 91 -17.41 -6.24 -3.41
N TYR A 92 -16.49 -6.35 -2.45
CA TYR A 92 -15.09 -6.73 -2.71
C TYR A 92 -14.64 -7.88 -1.81
N LEU A 93 -14.43 -9.02 -2.44
CA LEU A 93 -14.13 -10.27 -1.75
C LEU A 93 -12.63 -10.53 -1.66
N SER A 94 -12.17 -10.97 -0.49
CA SER A 94 -10.76 -11.18 -0.18
C SER A 94 -10.55 -12.57 0.47
N PRO A 95 -9.59 -13.38 0.00
CA PRO A 95 -9.29 -14.68 0.62
C PRO A 95 -8.59 -14.51 1.98
N VAL A 96 -9.14 -15.19 3.00
CA VAL A 96 -8.65 -15.19 4.39
C VAL A 96 -8.37 -16.62 4.82
N THR A 97 -7.23 -16.86 5.47
CA THR A 97 -6.89 -18.19 5.98
C THR A 97 -7.08 -18.26 7.50
N ILE A 98 -7.94 -19.15 7.96
CA ILE A 98 -8.29 -19.35 9.37
C ILE A 98 -7.97 -20.81 9.74
N GLY A 99 -7.13 -21.04 10.75
CA GLY A 99 -6.81 -22.40 11.21
C GLY A 99 -6.21 -23.33 10.15
N GLY A 100 -5.69 -22.78 9.04
CA GLY A 100 -5.20 -23.52 7.86
C GLY A 100 -6.23 -23.75 6.74
N GLN A 101 -7.48 -23.29 6.91
CA GLN A 101 -8.55 -23.34 5.91
C GLN A 101 -8.73 -21.96 5.27
N THR A 102 -8.99 -21.87 3.97
CA THR A 102 -9.25 -20.59 3.29
C THR A 102 -10.74 -20.38 3.04
N VAL A 103 -11.23 -19.20 3.38
CA VAL A 103 -12.59 -18.70 3.14
C VAL A 103 -12.52 -17.34 2.43
N THR A 104 -13.58 -16.96 1.72
CA THR A 104 -13.65 -15.73 0.91
C THR A 104 -14.57 -14.72 1.58
N LEU A 105 -14.02 -13.62 2.11
CA LEU A 105 -14.76 -12.71 3.01
C LEU A 105 -14.85 -11.28 2.45
N ASP A 106 -15.96 -10.61 2.74
CA ASP A 106 -16.18 -9.17 2.50
C ASP A 106 -15.49 -8.34 3.61
N PHE A 107 -14.76 -7.29 3.23
CA PHE A 107 -13.91 -6.53 4.17
C PHE A 107 -14.56 -5.20 4.51
N ASP A 108 -15.03 -5.08 5.75
CA ASP A 108 -16.05 -4.12 6.12
C ASP A 108 -15.54 -3.10 7.16
N THR A 109 -15.16 -1.89 6.71
CA THR A 109 -14.82 -0.78 7.63
C THR A 109 -16.03 -0.14 8.33
N GLY A 110 -17.24 -0.66 8.09
CA GLY A 110 -18.49 -0.30 8.73
C GLY A 110 -19.01 -1.30 9.77
N SER A 111 -18.26 -2.36 10.12
CA SER A 111 -18.56 -3.27 11.24
C SER A 111 -17.28 -3.79 11.94
N SER A 112 -17.40 -4.52 13.05
CA SER A 112 -16.25 -4.95 13.89
C SER A 112 -16.29 -6.44 14.27
N ASP A 113 -16.96 -7.25 13.46
CA ASP A 113 -17.22 -8.67 13.72
C ASP A 113 -16.53 -9.48 12.63
N LEU A 114 -15.80 -10.54 13.01
CA LEU A 114 -15.14 -11.44 12.06
C LEU A 114 -15.90 -12.75 12.06
N TRP A 115 -16.91 -12.83 11.20
CA TRP A 115 -17.80 -13.98 11.15
C TRP A 115 -17.67 -14.77 9.86
N VAL A 116 -17.89 -16.08 9.95
CA VAL A 116 -17.76 -17.02 8.83
C VAL A 116 -18.90 -18.04 8.81
N PHE A 117 -19.27 -18.48 7.61
CA PHE A 117 -19.98 -19.74 7.42
C PHE A 117 -19.18 -20.86 8.10
N SER A 118 -19.86 -21.73 8.85
CA SER A 118 -19.21 -22.79 9.60
C SER A 118 -19.86 -24.15 9.37
N SER A 119 -19.13 -25.23 9.67
CA SER A 119 -19.64 -26.61 9.58
C SER A 119 -20.81 -26.91 10.54
N ALA A 120 -21.17 -25.98 11.44
CA ALA A 120 -22.37 -26.05 12.27
C ALA A 120 -23.67 -25.67 11.53
N LEU A 121 -23.58 -25.03 10.35
CA LEU A 121 -24.74 -24.78 9.48
C LEU A 121 -25.20 -26.08 8.79
N SER A 122 -26.47 -26.13 8.38
CA SER A 122 -26.95 -27.25 7.58
C SER A 122 -26.27 -27.28 6.21
N LYS A 123 -26.05 -28.48 5.63
CA LYS A 123 -25.49 -28.61 4.27
C LYS A 123 -26.33 -27.88 3.20
N GLN A 124 -27.64 -27.75 3.40
CA GLN A 124 -28.53 -26.99 2.52
C GLN A 124 -28.27 -25.48 2.63
N THR A 125 -27.94 -24.99 3.82
CA THR A 125 -27.60 -23.57 4.08
C THR A 125 -26.20 -23.23 3.59
N ILE A 126 -25.23 -24.16 3.75
CA ILE A 126 -23.87 -24.00 3.24
C ILE A 126 -23.85 -24.00 1.71
N GLY A 127 -24.64 -24.85 1.04
CA GLY A 127 -24.79 -24.79 -0.42
C GLY A 127 -23.46 -24.92 -1.18
N GLN A 128 -22.97 -23.81 -1.74
CA GLN A 128 -21.68 -23.71 -2.45
C GLN A 128 -20.61 -22.90 -1.69
N HIS A 129 -20.94 -22.34 -0.52
CA HIS A 129 -20.01 -21.57 0.32
C HIS A 129 -18.88 -22.45 0.87
N SER A 130 -17.73 -21.83 1.14
CA SER A 130 -16.66 -22.43 1.93
C SER A 130 -17.00 -22.26 3.41
N ALA A 131 -17.35 -23.34 4.10
CA ALA A 131 -17.65 -23.31 5.53
C ALA A 131 -16.41 -23.73 6.36
N PHE A 132 -16.00 -22.89 7.30
CA PHE A 132 -14.92 -23.20 8.23
C PHE A 132 -15.33 -24.35 9.18
N ASP A 133 -14.50 -25.39 9.24
CA ASP A 133 -14.68 -26.54 10.11
C ASP A 133 -13.70 -26.47 11.30
N PRO A 134 -14.17 -26.14 12.53
CA PRO A 134 -13.29 -26.08 13.69
C PRO A 134 -12.62 -27.42 14.03
N THR A 135 -13.14 -28.56 13.55
CA THR A 135 -12.53 -29.87 13.78
C THR A 135 -11.30 -30.15 12.91
N GLN A 136 -11.12 -29.40 11.82
CA GLN A 136 -9.98 -29.53 10.91
C GLN A 136 -8.82 -28.59 11.28
N SER A 137 -9.07 -27.57 12.10
CA SER A 137 -8.03 -26.69 12.64
C SER A 137 -7.33 -27.31 13.84
N LYS A 138 -5.99 -27.24 13.86
CA LYS A 138 -5.16 -27.69 14.99
C LYS A 138 -4.96 -26.62 16.07
N SER A 139 -5.32 -25.37 15.78
CA SER A 139 -5.15 -24.21 16.65
C SER A 139 -6.46 -23.64 17.19
N PHE A 140 -7.60 -24.13 16.71
CA PHE A 140 -8.92 -23.70 17.14
C PHE A 140 -9.16 -23.98 18.64
N GLN A 141 -9.71 -22.98 19.34
CA GLN A 141 -10.13 -23.08 20.73
C GLN A 141 -11.54 -22.49 20.88
N ALA A 142 -12.53 -23.33 21.19
CA ALA A 142 -13.90 -22.87 21.41
C ALA A 142 -13.98 -21.92 22.62
N MET A 143 -14.62 -20.77 22.46
CA MET A 143 -14.86 -19.82 23.55
C MET A 143 -16.18 -20.18 24.24
N GLN A 144 -16.11 -21.05 25.25
CA GLN A 144 -17.30 -21.57 25.93
C GLN A 144 -18.18 -20.45 26.51
N GLY A 145 -19.47 -20.50 26.22
CA GLY A 145 -20.45 -19.49 26.66
C GLY A 145 -20.44 -18.19 25.86
N ALA A 146 -19.51 -17.99 24.93
CA ALA A 146 -19.48 -16.80 24.08
C ALA A 146 -20.39 -16.97 22.85
N THR A 147 -21.17 -15.93 22.58
CA THR A 147 -22.15 -15.88 21.50
C THR A 147 -22.10 -14.55 20.79
N TRP A 148 -22.54 -14.53 19.54
CA TRP A 148 -22.62 -13.33 18.71
C TRP A 148 -23.95 -13.35 17.95
N SER A 149 -24.43 -12.17 17.56
CA SER A 149 -25.66 -12.02 16.80
C SER A 149 -25.68 -10.64 16.16
N ILE A 150 -25.52 -10.60 14.85
CA ILE A 150 -25.65 -9.39 14.04
C ILE A 150 -26.98 -9.41 13.28
N SER A 151 -27.60 -8.24 13.15
CA SER A 151 -28.80 -8.06 12.36
C SER A 151 -28.66 -6.77 11.58
N TYR A 152 -28.81 -6.89 10.27
CA TYR A 152 -28.85 -5.78 9.34
C TYR A 152 -30.34 -5.52 9.00
N GLY A 153 -30.73 -4.26 8.88
CA GLY A 153 -32.11 -3.78 8.74
C GLY A 153 -32.84 -4.09 7.42
N ASP A 154 -32.25 -4.83 6.48
CA ASP A 154 -32.96 -5.50 5.37
C ASP A 154 -33.63 -6.80 5.85
N GLY A 155 -33.46 -7.12 7.14
CA GLY A 155 -33.86 -8.39 7.73
C GLY A 155 -32.80 -9.48 7.55
N SER A 156 -31.65 -9.17 6.96
CA SER A 156 -30.52 -10.08 6.95
C SER A 156 -29.81 -10.09 8.31
N GLY A 157 -29.06 -11.15 8.56
CA GLY A 157 -28.37 -11.33 9.82
C GLY A 157 -27.70 -12.69 9.91
N ALA A 158 -26.86 -12.81 10.90
CA ALA A 158 -26.14 -14.03 11.23
C ALA A 158 -25.92 -14.08 12.74
N ALA A 159 -25.86 -15.30 13.29
CA ALA A 159 -25.66 -15.51 14.72
C ALA A 159 -25.00 -16.86 14.97
N GLY A 160 -24.40 -17.02 16.15
CA GLY A 160 -23.89 -18.30 16.59
C GLY A 160 -22.90 -18.23 17.74
N THR A 161 -21.90 -19.09 17.66
CA THR A 161 -20.89 -19.34 18.71
C THR A 161 -19.54 -18.74 18.35
N VAL A 162 -18.68 -18.51 19.33
CA VAL A 162 -17.35 -17.91 19.11
C VAL A 162 -16.24 -18.93 19.39
N GLY A 163 -15.17 -18.86 18.62
CA GLY A 163 -13.89 -19.51 18.93
C GLY A 163 -12.71 -18.56 18.75
N MET A 164 -11.53 -19.01 19.14
CA MET A 164 -10.26 -18.36 18.84
C MET A 164 -9.45 -19.23 17.89
N ASP A 165 -8.81 -18.64 16.89
CA ASP A 165 -7.88 -19.35 16.01
C ASP A 165 -6.78 -18.42 15.47
N VAL A 166 -5.84 -18.99 14.73
CA VAL A 166 -4.87 -18.27 13.91
C VAL A 166 -5.56 -17.79 12.64
N VAL A 167 -5.57 -16.47 12.42
CA VAL A 167 -6.09 -15.83 11.20
C VAL A 167 -4.94 -15.17 10.45
N ASN A 168 -4.79 -15.48 9.17
CA ASN A 168 -3.85 -14.85 8.25
C ASN A 168 -4.58 -14.14 7.11
N ILE A 169 -4.29 -12.86 6.94
CA ILE A 169 -4.79 -12.02 5.84
C ILE A 169 -3.60 -11.48 5.07
N GLY A 170 -3.40 -12.00 3.86
CA GLY A 170 -2.36 -11.51 2.95
C GLY A 170 -0.92 -11.63 3.47
N GLY A 171 -0.66 -12.40 4.53
CA GLY A 171 0.64 -12.44 5.23
C GLY A 171 0.69 -11.74 6.59
N ALA A 172 -0.29 -10.92 6.97
CA ALA A 172 -0.45 -10.46 8.35
C ALA A 172 -1.15 -11.55 9.16
N THR A 173 -0.62 -11.92 10.34
CA THR A 173 -1.11 -13.08 11.11
C THR A 173 -1.51 -12.68 12.53
N ALA A 174 -2.78 -12.78 12.88
CA ALA A 174 -3.22 -12.75 14.27
C ALA A 174 -3.18 -14.20 14.81
N THR A 175 -2.34 -14.47 15.80
CA THR A 175 -2.14 -15.85 16.33
C THR A 175 -3.26 -16.32 17.26
N ARG A 176 -4.15 -15.41 17.68
CA ARG A 176 -5.28 -15.67 18.56
C ARG A 176 -6.37 -14.63 18.30
N GLN A 177 -7.02 -14.73 17.14
CA GLN A 177 -8.13 -13.87 16.74
C GLN A 177 -9.46 -14.55 17.09
N ALA A 178 -10.44 -13.76 17.54
CA ALA A 178 -11.81 -14.24 17.69
C ALA A 178 -12.46 -14.43 16.32
N ILE A 179 -13.06 -15.60 16.12
CA ILE A 179 -13.82 -15.95 14.93
C ILE A 179 -15.25 -16.34 15.34
N GLU A 180 -16.21 -15.74 14.65
CA GLU A 180 -17.63 -15.83 14.93
C GLU A 180 -18.24 -16.87 13.99
N LEU A 181 -18.46 -18.08 14.52
CA LEU A 181 -18.95 -19.21 13.76
C LEU A 181 -20.46 -19.08 13.60
N ALA A 182 -20.94 -18.89 12.37
CA ALA A 182 -22.36 -18.85 12.10
C ALA A 182 -22.98 -20.22 12.34
N THR A 183 -24.05 -20.25 13.15
CA THR A 183 -24.95 -21.40 13.34
C THR A 183 -26.34 -21.10 12.78
N ALA A 184 -26.65 -19.83 12.52
CA ALA A 184 -27.77 -19.37 11.71
C ALA A 184 -27.33 -18.21 10.80
N VAL A 185 -27.79 -18.23 9.55
CA VAL A 185 -27.65 -17.11 8.60
C VAL A 185 -28.99 -16.87 7.90
N SER A 186 -29.28 -15.62 7.58
CA SER A 186 -30.44 -15.23 6.79
C SER A 186 -30.34 -15.70 5.32
N GLN A 187 -31.47 -15.72 4.61
CA GLN A 187 -31.54 -16.25 3.24
C GLN A 187 -30.81 -15.39 2.19
N SER A 188 -30.48 -14.12 2.48
CA SER A 188 -29.65 -13.31 1.58
C SER A 188 -28.22 -13.83 1.52
N PHE A 189 -27.58 -14.02 2.69
CA PHE A 189 -26.24 -14.60 2.78
C PHE A 189 -26.18 -15.99 2.15
N ALA A 190 -27.12 -16.88 2.47
CA ALA A 190 -27.16 -18.24 1.89
C ALA A 190 -27.50 -18.30 0.37
N LYS A 191 -27.76 -17.16 -0.28
CA LYS A 191 -27.93 -17.03 -1.74
C LYS A 191 -26.71 -16.46 -2.43
N ASP A 192 -25.89 -15.68 -1.73
CA ASP A 192 -24.66 -15.11 -2.28
C ASP A 192 -23.48 -16.05 -2.06
N THR A 193 -23.43 -17.09 -2.88
CA THR A 193 -22.50 -18.22 -2.76
C THR A 193 -21.01 -17.86 -2.87
N ASN A 194 -20.65 -16.60 -3.08
CA ASN A 194 -19.27 -16.13 -3.13
C ASN A 194 -18.76 -15.64 -1.77
N ASN A 195 -19.68 -15.22 -0.91
CA ASN A 195 -19.40 -14.50 0.32
C ASN A 195 -19.53 -15.46 1.51
N ASP A 196 -18.39 -15.92 2.01
CA ASP A 196 -18.30 -16.87 3.13
C ASP A 196 -18.39 -16.17 4.50
N GLY A 197 -18.62 -14.85 4.55
CA GLY A 197 -18.70 -14.04 5.76
C GLY A 197 -17.95 -12.70 5.67
N LEU A 198 -17.78 -12.02 6.81
CA LEU A 198 -17.21 -10.67 6.87
C LEU A 198 -15.94 -10.60 7.74
N VAL A 199 -15.07 -9.63 7.41
CA VAL A 199 -14.01 -9.13 8.30
C VAL A 199 -14.29 -7.68 8.66
N GLY A 200 -14.80 -7.46 9.87
CA GLY A 200 -14.98 -6.13 10.43
C GLY A 200 -13.65 -5.40 10.66
N LEU A 201 -13.57 -4.16 10.16
CA LEU A 201 -12.41 -3.26 10.20
C LEU A 201 -12.75 -1.88 10.80
N ALA A 202 -13.96 -1.69 11.35
CA ALA A 202 -14.29 -0.56 12.23
C ALA A 202 -13.63 -0.73 13.61
N PHE A 203 -13.86 0.20 14.55
CA PHE A 203 -13.25 0.13 15.88
C PHE A 203 -13.91 -0.98 16.71
N SER A 204 -13.10 -1.78 17.42
CA SER A 204 -13.55 -2.98 18.18
C SER A 204 -14.69 -2.74 19.18
N GLN A 205 -14.94 -1.48 19.59
CA GLN A 205 -16.10 -1.10 20.39
C GLN A 205 -17.46 -1.46 19.77
N LEU A 206 -17.56 -1.70 18.45
CA LEU A 206 -18.80 -2.16 17.80
C LEU A 206 -19.03 -3.68 17.87
N ASN A 207 -18.00 -4.47 18.16
CA ASN A 207 -18.07 -5.94 18.12
C ASN A 207 -19.25 -6.47 18.96
N THR A 208 -20.02 -7.43 18.41
CA THR A 208 -21.27 -7.92 18.99
C THR A 208 -21.12 -9.06 19.99
N ILE A 209 -19.90 -9.62 20.14
CA ILE A 209 -19.66 -10.79 20.98
C ILE A 209 -20.01 -10.50 22.45
N LYS A 210 -20.77 -11.42 23.03
CA LYS A 210 -21.18 -11.46 24.44
C LYS A 210 -20.62 -12.72 25.12
N PRO A 211 -20.29 -12.67 26.43
CA PRO A 211 -20.45 -11.52 27.34
C PRO A 211 -19.35 -10.46 27.20
N THR A 212 -18.23 -10.79 26.54
CA THR A 212 -17.05 -9.91 26.44
C THR A 212 -16.71 -9.68 24.98
N LYS A 213 -16.81 -8.42 24.53
CA LYS A 213 -16.41 -7.99 23.18
C LYS A 213 -14.96 -8.37 22.90
N GLN A 214 -14.67 -8.69 21.64
CA GLN A 214 -13.33 -9.04 21.18
C GLN A 214 -12.76 -7.95 20.26
N ASN A 215 -11.47 -8.04 19.99
CA ASN A 215 -10.79 -7.15 19.06
C ASN A 215 -11.06 -7.57 17.60
N THR A 216 -11.15 -6.59 16.70
CA THR A 216 -11.08 -6.82 15.26
C THR A 216 -9.72 -7.41 14.88
N PHE A 217 -9.65 -8.01 13.67
CA PHE A 217 -8.38 -8.49 13.13
C PHE A 217 -7.32 -7.37 13.10
N PHE A 218 -7.71 -6.15 12.73
CA PHE A 218 -6.77 -5.03 12.63
C PHE A 218 -6.20 -4.66 14.00
N ASP A 219 -7.03 -4.50 15.04
CA ASP A 219 -6.55 -4.23 16.40
C ASP A 219 -5.65 -5.36 16.94
N SER A 220 -5.95 -6.62 16.60
CA SER A 220 -5.12 -7.77 16.95
C SER A 220 -3.74 -7.80 16.27
N VAL A 221 -3.63 -7.34 15.01
CA VAL A 221 -2.32 -7.31 14.31
C VAL A 221 -1.59 -5.98 14.44
N MET A 222 -2.27 -4.87 14.78
CA MET A 222 -1.69 -3.52 14.81
C MET A 222 -0.35 -3.41 15.57
N PRO A 223 -0.14 -4.05 16.74
CA PRO A 223 1.13 -3.93 17.49
C PRO A 223 2.36 -4.53 16.81
N GLN A 224 2.17 -5.42 15.82
CA GLN A 224 3.25 -6.11 15.08
C GLN A 224 3.42 -5.59 13.65
N LEU A 225 2.60 -4.64 13.20
CA LEU A 225 2.73 -4.02 11.88
C LEU A 225 3.87 -2.99 11.86
N ALA A 226 4.53 -2.86 10.70
CA ALA A 226 5.57 -1.83 10.50
C ALA A 226 5.03 -0.39 10.60
N MET A 227 3.74 -0.20 10.32
CA MET A 227 2.96 1.00 10.58
C MET A 227 1.57 0.58 11.11
N PRO A 228 0.97 1.28 12.10
CA PRO A 228 -0.36 0.95 12.63
C PRO A 228 -1.46 1.45 11.68
N VAL A 229 -1.47 0.95 10.44
CA VAL A 229 -2.39 1.35 9.37
C VAL A 229 -2.78 0.15 8.52
N PHE A 230 -3.94 0.24 7.88
CA PHE A 230 -4.23 -0.47 6.65
C PHE A 230 -4.56 0.53 5.54
N SER A 231 -4.40 0.13 4.29
CA SER A 231 -4.78 0.92 3.11
C SER A 231 -5.59 0.08 2.13
N VAL A 232 -6.46 0.75 1.38
CA VAL A 232 -7.45 0.12 0.49
C VAL A 232 -7.36 0.75 -0.90
N ASP A 233 -7.27 -0.07 -1.93
CA ASP A 233 -7.26 0.32 -3.35
C ASP A 233 -8.34 -0.52 -4.04
N LEU A 234 -9.57 -0.01 -4.09
CA LEU A 234 -10.71 -0.65 -4.74
C LEU A 234 -10.80 -0.22 -6.21
N ARG A 235 -11.28 -1.12 -7.08
CA ARG A 235 -11.24 -0.92 -8.54
C ARG A 235 -12.42 -1.59 -9.24
N ASN A 236 -13.01 -0.87 -10.19
CA ASN A 236 -14.26 -1.26 -10.85
C ASN A 236 -14.18 -2.57 -11.68
N ASP A 237 -13.16 -2.69 -12.54
CA ASP A 237 -13.08 -3.74 -13.58
C ASP A 237 -11.77 -4.54 -13.49
N SER A 238 -11.08 -4.50 -12.35
CA SER A 238 -9.81 -5.21 -12.11
C SER A 238 -9.61 -5.46 -10.62
N THR A 239 -8.75 -6.42 -10.25
CA THR A 239 -8.41 -6.71 -8.85
C THR A 239 -7.80 -5.49 -8.16
N GLY A 240 -8.40 -5.08 -7.05
CA GLY A 240 -7.88 -4.12 -6.08
C GLY A 240 -7.02 -4.79 -5.00
N THR A 241 -6.70 -4.08 -3.93
CA THR A 241 -5.94 -4.63 -2.78
C THR A 241 -6.31 -4.00 -1.44
N TYR A 242 -6.36 -4.83 -0.39
CA TYR A 242 -6.15 -4.37 0.98
C TYR A 242 -4.69 -4.61 1.38
N GLN A 243 -4.09 -3.67 2.10
CA GLN A 243 -2.71 -3.76 2.58
C GLN A 243 -2.58 -3.34 4.04
N PHE A 244 -2.12 -4.25 4.91
CA PHE A 244 -1.89 -4.05 6.33
C PHE A 244 -0.41 -3.78 6.61
N GLY A 245 -0.13 -2.71 7.35
CA GLY A 245 1.21 -2.35 7.82
C GLY A 245 2.04 -1.48 6.90
N ALA A 246 1.47 -1.06 5.75
CA ALA A 246 2.12 -0.20 4.78
C ALA A 246 1.09 0.60 3.97
N ILE A 247 1.56 1.67 3.33
CA ILE A 247 0.80 2.45 2.35
C ILE A 247 1.63 2.51 1.07
N ASP A 248 1.16 1.89 0.00
CA ASP A 248 1.84 1.92 -1.30
C ASP A 248 1.64 3.27 -2.00
N MET A 249 2.57 4.19 -1.74
CA MET A 249 2.62 5.52 -2.36
C MET A 249 2.71 5.49 -3.89
N ASN A 250 3.05 4.35 -4.52
CA ASN A 250 3.05 4.25 -5.99
C ASN A 250 1.64 4.17 -6.58
N LYS A 251 0.62 3.88 -5.78
CA LYS A 251 -0.79 3.89 -6.19
C LYS A 251 -1.40 5.29 -6.10
N ALA A 252 -1.05 6.05 -5.06
CA ALA A 252 -1.54 7.41 -4.86
C ALA A 252 -1.28 8.32 -6.09
N GLN A 253 -2.30 9.09 -6.48
CA GLN A 253 -2.19 10.10 -7.56
C GLN A 253 -1.53 11.42 -7.10
N GLY A 254 -1.19 11.55 -5.82
CA GLY A 254 -0.69 12.79 -5.22
C GLY A 254 -0.29 12.60 -3.76
N PRO A 255 0.01 13.70 -3.03
CA PRO A 255 0.27 13.62 -1.60
C PRO A 255 -0.99 13.17 -0.85
N LEU A 256 -0.81 12.34 0.19
CA LEU A 256 -1.90 11.97 1.09
C LEU A 256 -2.29 13.16 1.97
N THR A 257 -3.59 13.35 2.18
CA THR A 257 -4.15 14.31 3.13
C THR A 257 -4.69 13.55 4.33
N THR A 258 -4.12 13.80 5.51
CA THR A 258 -4.66 13.26 6.77
C THR A 258 -5.90 14.03 7.18
N ILE A 259 -6.95 13.29 7.54
CA ILE A 259 -8.26 13.82 7.95
C ILE A 259 -8.51 13.35 9.39
N PRO A 260 -8.91 14.23 10.32
CA PRO A 260 -9.29 13.80 11.67
C PRO A 260 -10.51 12.86 11.64
N VAL A 261 -10.42 11.74 12.34
CA VAL A 261 -11.50 10.76 12.48
C VAL A 261 -12.11 10.87 13.86
N ASN A 262 -13.43 10.93 13.94
CA ASN A 262 -14.18 10.85 15.20
C ASN A 262 -14.57 9.38 15.47
N SER A 263 -13.78 8.68 16.27
CA SER A 263 -14.03 7.28 16.61
C SER A 263 -15.09 7.07 17.69
N ALA A 264 -15.75 8.11 18.22
CA ALA A 264 -16.65 7.99 19.38
C ALA A 264 -17.91 7.13 19.12
N SER A 265 -18.31 7.00 17.85
CA SER A 265 -19.45 6.19 17.40
C SER A 265 -19.08 4.75 17.02
N GLY A 266 -17.80 4.39 17.07
CA GLY A 266 -17.31 3.09 16.60
C GLY A 266 -16.87 3.02 15.15
N PHE A 267 -17.16 4.03 14.34
CA PHE A 267 -16.87 4.05 12.91
C PHE A 267 -15.66 4.93 12.55
N TRP A 268 -15.19 4.79 11.31
CA TRP A 268 -14.28 5.74 10.65
C TRP A 268 -15.03 7.02 10.23
N GLN A 269 -15.56 7.75 11.23
CA GLN A 269 -16.43 8.90 11.02
C GLN A 269 -15.63 10.19 10.75
N VAL A 270 -16.11 11.00 9.81
CA VAL A 270 -15.59 12.31 9.44
C VAL A 270 -16.73 13.32 9.28
N ASP A 271 -16.44 14.60 9.49
CA ASP A 271 -17.42 15.65 9.21
C ASP A 271 -17.55 15.88 7.69
N SER A 272 -18.76 16.14 7.20
CA SER A 272 -18.98 16.48 5.79
C SER A 272 -19.77 17.80 5.61
N PRO A 273 -19.13 18.95 5.88
CA PRO A 273 -19.81 20.26 5.91
C PRO A 273 -20.16 20.81 4.53
N THR A 274 -19.60 20.26 3.45
CA THR A 274 -19.80 20.78 2.09
C THR A 274 -19.79 19.67 1.05
N VAL A 275 -20.53 19.87 -0.02
CA VAL A 275 -20.58 19.01 -1.20
C VAL A 275 -20.27 19.82 -2.46
N THR A 276 -19.81 19.17 -3.51
CA THR A 276 -19.49 19.81 -4.80
C THR A 276 -20.30 19.12 -5.89
N ILE A 277 -20.97 19.90 -6.76
CA ILE A 277 -21.75 19.38 -7.88
C ILE A 277 -21.27 20.09 -9.15
N GLY A 278 -20.58 19.35 -10.02
CA GLY A 278 -19.77 19.91 -11.09
C GLY A 278 -18.74 20.89 -10.50
N ASN A 279 -18.84 22.16 -10.89
CA ASN A 279 -17.97 23.24 -10.39
C ASN A 279 -18.56 24.02 -9.20
N GLN A 280 -19.76 23.66 -8.70
CA GLN A 280 -20.45 24.40 -7.64
C GLN A 280 -20.24 23.74 -6.28
N LYS A 281 -19.53 24.41 -5.36
CA LYS A 281 -19.42 24.00 -3.95
C LYS A 281 -20.59 24.55 -3.14
N ILE A 282 -21.27 23.69 -2.39
CA ILE A 282 -22.51 23.94 -1.65
C ILE A 282 -22.30 23.55 -0.19
N ALA A 283 -22.82 24.34 0.75
CA ALA A 283 -22.80 23.99 2.17
C ALA A 283 -23.88 22.95 2.49
N ASN A 284 -23.51 21.88 3.19
CA ASN A 284 -24.45 20.90 3.72
C ASN A 284 -24.91 21.36 5.12
N GLN A 285 -25.71 22.42 5.17
CA GLN A 285 -26.13 23.03 6.45
C GLN A 285 -27.00 22.06 7.24
N GLY A 286 -26.65 21.85 8.51
CA GLY A 286 -27.29 20.82 9.35
C GLY A 286 -27.06 19.38 8.87
N GLY A 287 -26.11 19.17 7.95
CA GLY A 287 -25.81 17.87 7.36
C GLY A 287 -25.24 16.87 8.36
N SER A 288 -25.51 15.59 8.11
CA SER A 288 -25.08 14.50 8.98
C SER A 288 -23.57 14.25 8.86
N PRO A 289 -22.90 13.77 9.93
CA PRO A 289 -21.55 13.24 9.79
C PRO A 289 -21.54 12.05 8.83
N ALA A 290 -20.38 11.74 8.26
CA ALA A 290 -20.20 10.66 7.30
C ALA A 290 -19.25 9.58 7.84
N ILE A 291 -19.37 8.35 7.37
CA ILE A 291 -18.41 7.26 7.65
C ILE A 291 -17.76 6.74 6.37
N ALA A 292 -16.49 6.36 6.44
CA ALA A 292 -15.77 5.70 5.35
C ALA A 292 -15.99 4.18 5.45
N ASP A 293 -16.83 3.62 4.57
CA ASP A 293 -17.35 2.25 4.70
C ASP A 293 -17.16 1.41 3.43
N THR A 294 -16.18 0.50 3.46
CA THR A 294 -15.91 -0.45 2.37
C THR A 294 -16.89 -1.63 2.29
N GLY A 295 -17.73 -1.83 3.32
CA GLY A 295 -18.82 -2.82 3.27
C GLY A 295 -20.14 -2.23 2.79
N THR A 296 -20.13 -1.08 2.10
CA THR A 296 -21.30 -0.48 1.43
C THR A 296 -20.90 -0.05 0.02
N SER A 297 -21.59 -0.56 -0.98
CA SER A 297 -21.28 -0.27 -2.39
C SER A 297 -21.57 1.18 -2.84
N LEU A 298 -22.56 1.85 -2.23
CA LEU A 298 -23.09 3.14 -2.70
C LEU A 298 -22.55 4.34 -1.91
N LEU A 299 -22.70 5.53 -2.47
CA LEU A 299 -22.44 6.81 -1.81
C LEU A 299 -23.76 7.38 -1.26
N LEU A 300 -24.08 7.05 0.00
CA LEU A 300 -25.32 7.50 0.66
C LEU A 300 -25.11 8.86 1.32
N VAL A 301 -25.82 9.87 0.82
CA VAL A 301 -25.71 11.27 1.26
C VAL A 301 -27.05 11.79 1.81
N ASP A 302 -27.03 12.92 2.53
CA ASP A 302 -28.26 13.52 3.06
C ASP A 302 -29.29 13.77 1.93
N PRO A 303 -30.62 13.68 2.18
CA PRO A 303 -31.60 13.70 1.10
C PRO A 303 -31.58 14.99 0.27
N GLN A 304 -31.28 16.12 0.93
CA GLN A 304 -31.09 17.43 0.30
C GLN A 304 -29.91 17.44 -0.70
N VAL A 305 -28.84 16.71 -0.42
CA VAL A 305 -27.67 16.58 -1.31
C VAL A 305 -28.00 15.73 -2.52
N ALA A 306 -28.62 14.55 -2.31
CA ALA A 306 -29.01 13.67 -3.41
C ALA A 306 -30.02 14.36 -4.35
N ASN A 307 -31.03 15.04 -3.80
CA ASN A 307 -31.97 15.85 -4.58
C ASN A 307 -31.26 16.97 -5.36
N ALA A 308 -30.34 17.71 -4.74
CA ALA A 308 -29.60 18.78 -5.40
C ALA A 308 -28.69 18.27 -6.53
N TYR A 309 -28.13 17.06 -6.39
CA TYR A 309 -27.35 16.40 -7.43
C TYR A 309 -28.20 16.01 -8.63
N TYR A 310 -29.26 15.23 -8.43
CA TYR A 310 -30.11 14.76 -9.53
C TYR A 310 -30.95 15.86 -10.18
N ALA A 311 -31.21 16.98 -9.48
CA ALA A 311 -31.79 18.18 -10.10
C ALA A 311 -30.92 18.79 -11.22
N LYS A 312 -29.63 18.41 -11.33
CA LYS A 312 -28.75 18.79 -12.45
C LYS A 312 -28.75 17.79 -13.60
N VAL A 313 -29.41 16.64 -13.45
CA VAL A 313 -29.40 15.54 -14.43
C VAL A 313 -30.76 15.45 -15.13
N GLN A 314 -30.79 15.76 -16.42
CA GLN A 314 -32.04 15.77 -17.19
C GLN A 314 -32.68 14.37 -17.22
N GLY A 315 -33.95 14.29 -16.81
CA GLY A 315 -34.71 13.03 -16.75
C GLY A 315 -34.42 12.16 -15.52
N ALA A 316 -33.58 12.61 -14.57
CA ALA A 316 -33.40 11.90 -13.32
C ALA A 316 -34.66 11.95 -12.44
N THR A 317 -34.99 10.84 -11.80
CA THR A 317 -36.13 10.70 -10.90
C THR A 317 -35.78 9.80 -9.72
N ASN A 318 -36.33 10.10 -8.54
CA ASN A 318 -36.31 9.14 -7.42
C ASN A 318 -37.43 8.11 -7.65
N ASN A 319 -37.07 6.93 -8.12
CA ASN A 319 -38.00 5.90 -8.55
C ASN A 319 -38.26 4.91 -7.41
N ALA A 320 -39.41 5.04 -6.74
CA ALA A 320 -39.79 4.19 -5.61
C ALA A 320 -40.02 2.71 -5.98
N GLN A 321 -40.27 2.38 -7.25
CA GLN A 321 -40.39 0.98 -7.71
C GLN A 321 -39.02 0.31 -7.87
N VAL A 322 -38.00 1.11 -8.18
CA VAL A 322 -36.59 0.67 -8.24
C VAL A 322 -35.91 0.85 -6.87
N GLY A 323 -36.44 1.69 -5.99
CA GLY A 323 -35.89 1.93 -4.65
C GLY A 323 -34.78 2.98 -4.61
N GLY A 324 -34.69 3.89 -5.58
CA GLY A 324 -33.69 4.97 -5.56
C GLY A 324 -33.68 5.86 -6.80
N PHE A 325 -32.71 6.77 -6.85
CA PHE A 325 -32.49 7.66 -7.99
C PHE A 325 -32.05 6.88 -9.23
N THR A 326 -32.77 7.13 -10.32
CA THR A 326 -32.55 6.59 -11.66
C THR A 326 -32.57 7.72 -12.69
N TYR A 327 -31.92 7.53 -13.83
CA TYR A 327 -31.84 8.52 -14.90
C TYR A 327 -31.60 7.83 -16.26
N PRO A 328 -31.84 8.52 -17.40
CA PRO A 328 -31.56 7.96 -18.72
C PRO A 328 -30.06 7.65 -18.89
N CYS A 329 -29.69 6.45 -19.31
CA CYS A 329 -28.29 6.01 -19.43
C CYS A 329 -27.44 6.83 -20.42
N ASN A 330 -28.05 7.66 -21.26
CA ASN A 330 -27.38 8.61 -22.16
C ASN A 330 -27.21 10.02 -21.56
N ALA A 331 -27.74 10.29 -20.37
CA ALA A 331 -27.61 11.57 -19.69
C ALA A 331 -26.15 11.81 -19.26
N GLN A 332 -25.69 13.05 -19.39
CA GLN A 332 -24.38 13.46 -18.88
C GLN A 332 -24.49 13.76 -17.39
N LEU A 333 -23.71 13.04 -16.58
CA LEU A 333 -23.64 13.22 -15.14
C LEU A 333 -22.57 14.25 -14.78
N PRO A 334 -22.85 15.23 -13.91
CA PRO A 334 -21.81 16.10 -13.37
C PRO A 334 -20.94 15.33 -12.37
N ASP A 335 -19.66 15.71 -12.26
CA ASP A 335 -18.77 15.27 -11.19
C ASP A 335 -19.39 15.59 -9.81
N PHE A 336 -19.16 14.74 -8.83
CA PHE A 336 -19.72 14.87 -7.49
C PHE A 336 -18.62 14.81 -6.43
N GLY A 337 -18.60 15.77 -5.51
CA GLY A 337 -17.64 15.85 -4.42
C GLY A 337 -18.30 15.79 -3.06
N VAL A 338 -17.72 15.02 -2.14
CA VAL A 338 -18.09 15.03 -0.72
C VAL A 338 -16.90 15.48 0.13
N ALA A 339 -17.13 16.35 1.12
CA ALA A 339 -16.07 16.74 2.04
C ALA A 339 -15.71 15.58 2.97
N MET A 340 -14.41 15.36 3.15
CA MET A 340 -13.86 14.46 4.17
C MET A 340 -13.14 15.34 5.18
N GLY A 341 -13.87 15.77 6.22
CA GLY A 341 -13.41 16.82 7.12
C GLY A 341 -13.27 18.19 6.43
N PRO A 342 -12.56 19.14 7.05
CA PRO A 342 -12.48 20.52 6.57
C PRO A 342 -11.50 20.74 5.42
N SER A 343 -10.57 19.80 5.19
CA SER A 343 -9.37 20.00 4.35
C SER A 343 -9.36 19.23 3.03
N TYR A 344 -10.26 18.27 2.84
CA TYR A 344 -10.30 17.41 1.65
C TYR A 344 -11.71 17.30 1.06
N THR A 345 -11.80 17.13 -0.25
CA THR A 345 -13.04 16.82 -0.96
C THR A 345 -12.78 15.65 -1.89
N ALA A 346 -13.43 14.52 -1.60
CA ALA A 346 -13.35 13.31 -2.41
C ALA A 346 -14.23 13.49 -3.65
N MET A 347 -13.61 13.60 -4.84
CA MET A 347 -14.28 13.85 -6.11
C MET A 347 -14.50 12.54 -6.88
N VAL A 348 -15.76 12.18 -7.09
CA VAL A 348 -16.21 11.08 -7.94
C VAL A 348 -16.55 11.66 -9.33
N PRO A 349 -15.84 11.25 -10.40
CA PRO A 349 -16.14 11.71 -11.76
C PRO A 349 -17.54 11.28 -12.22
N GLY A 350 -18.22 12.10 -13.02
CA GLY A 350 -19.58 11.83 -13.50
C GLY A 350 -19.74 10.47 -14.17
N ASN A 351 -18.77 10.08 -15.00
CA ASN A 351 -18.74 8.76 -15.66
C ASN A 351 -18.51 7.56 -14.71
N ALA A 352 -18.12 7.81 -13.46
CA ALA A 352 -17.96 6.81 -12.41
C ALA A 352 -19.14 6.74 -11.43
N ILE A 353 -20.15 7.62 -11.58
CA ILE A 353 -21.36 7.65 -10.73
C ILE A 353 -22.41 6.63 -11.20
N THR A 354 -22.35 6.14 -12.43
CA THR A 354 -23.21 5.00 -12.83
C THR A 354 -22.86 3.75 -12.03
N PHE A 355 -23.84 3.15 -11.36
CA PHE A 355 -23.65 1.92 -10.60
C PHE A 355 -24.07 0.68 -11.41
N ALA A 356 -25.33 0.62 -11.85
CA ALA A 356 -25.87 -0.48 -12.65
C ALA A 356 -26.85 0.04 -13.72
N GLN A 357 -27.13 -0.75 -14.77
CA GLN A 357 -28.28 -0.48 -15.64
C GLN A 357 -29.51 -1.21 -15.09
N VAL A 358 -30.63 -0.50 -14.98
CA VAL A 358 -31.92 -1.08 -14.58
C VAL A 358 -32.57 -1.75 -15.79
N ASP A 359 -32.58 -1.06 -16.93
CA ASP A 359 -33.09 -1.58 -18.19
C ASP A 359 -32.23 -1.08 -19.37
N ALA A 360 -32.72 -1.19 -20.61
CA ALA A 360 -31.99 -0.76 -21.80
C ALA A 360 -31.68 0.75 -21.83
N ASN A 361 -32.51 1.57 -21.19
CA ASN A 361 -32.48 3.03 -21.22
C ASN A 361 -32.32 3.66 -19.82
N THR A 362 -32.66 2.95 -18.73
CA THR A 362 -32.62 3.47 -17.36
C THR A 362 -31.38 2.99 -16.60
N CYS A 363 -30.65 3.91 -16.00
CA CYS A 363 -29.46 3.65 -15.19
C CYS A 363 -29.70 4.00 -13.71
N PHE A 364 -29.13 3.20 -12.81
CA PHE A 364 -29.17 3.42 -11.36
C PHE A 364 -27.96 4.23 -10.91
N GLY A 365 -28.20 5.22 -10.06
CA GLY A 365 -27.19 6.12 -9.53
C GLY A 365 -26.38 5.55 -8.37
N GLY A 366 -25.07 5.79 -8.38
CA GLY A 366 -24.17 5.44 -7.29
C GLY A 366 -24.25 6.42 -6.11
N VAL A 367 -24.69 7.66 -6.35
CA VAL A 367 -25.08 8.61 -5.30
C VAL A 367 -26.55 8.36 -4.96
N GLN A 368 -26.87 8.14 -3.70
CA GLN A 368 -28.26 7.91 -3.26
C GLN A 368 -28.53 8.66 -1.95
N SER A 369 -29.82 8.80 -1.60
CA SER A 369 -30.19 9.36 -0.29
C SER A 369 -29.89 8.35 0.82
N ASN A 370 -29.53 8.82 2.02
CA ASN A 370 -29.50 8.03 3.27
C ASN A 370 -30.89 7.90 3.94
N GLY A 371 -31.99 8.27 3.26
CA GLY A 371 -33.34 8.16 3.78
C GLY A 371 -33.70 9.18 4.85
N GLY A 372 -32.85 10.18 5.11
CA GLY A 372 -33.02 11.15 6.20
C GLY A 372 -32.45 10.68 7.53
N ALA A 373 -31.58 9.66 7.51
CA ALA A 373 -30.83 9.26 8.68
C ALA A 373 -29.78 10.31 9.08
N ASN A 374 -29.45 10.37 10.36
CA ASN A 374 -28.41 11.26 10.91
C ASN A 374 -26.98 10.73 10.66
N LEU A 375 -26.75 10.01 9.55
CA LEU A 375 -25.45 9.46 9.15
C LEU A 375 -25.38 9.33 7.62
N GLN A 376 -24.27 9.77 7.03
CA GLN A 376 -23.93 9.54 5.62
C GLN A 376 -22.92 8.39 5.51
N ILE A 377 -22.94 7.63 4.41
CA ILE A 377 -22.08 6.45 4.21
C ILE A 377 -21.33 6.61 2.90
N TYR A 378 -20.01 6.76 3.00
CA TYR A 378 -19.14 7.03 1.86
C TYR A 378 -18.47 5.73 1.44
N GLY A 379 -19.23 4.99 0.63
CA GLY A 379 -18.92 3.64 0.20
C GLY A 379 -18.13 3.52 -1.10
N ASP A 380 -18.17 2.34 -1.71
CA ASP A 380 -17.25 1.93 -2.78
C ASP A 380 -17.28 2.82 -4.03
N VAL A 381 -18.43 3.42 -4.36
CA VAL A 381 -18.55 4.45 -5.40
C VAL A 381 -17.54 5.58 -5.20
N MET A 382 -17.22 5.94 -3.96
CA MET A 382 -16.14 6.87 -3.60
C MET A 382 -14.78 6.17 -3.60
N PHE A 383 -14.60 5.06 -2.87
CA PHE A 383 -13.28 4.40 -2.77
C PHE A 383 -12.68 4.02 -4.12
N ARG A 384 -13.49 3.50 -5.06
CA ARG A 384 -13.04 3.04 -6.39
C ARG A 384 -12.49 4.14 -7.31
N THR A 385 -12.66 5.42 -6.94
CA THR A 385 -12.12 6.58 -7.68
C THR A 385 -10.94 7.24 -6.98
N HIS A 386 -10.57 6.76 -5.79
CA HIS A 386 -9.49 7.31 -4.96
C HIS A 386 -8.40 6.24 -4.76
N LEU A 387 -7.12 6.64 -4.79
CA LEU A 387 -5.94 5.75 -4.89
C LEU A 387 -5.78 4.93 -6.19
N ALA A 388 -6.82 4.71 -7.00
CA ALA A 388 -6.65 4.11 -8.32
C ALA A 388 -6.01 5.10 -9.31
N LYS A 389 -4.77 4.87 -9.78
CA LYS A 389 -4.13 5.69 -10.83
C LYS A 389 -4.99 5.75 -12.10
N ARG A 390 -5.49 6.94 -12.47
CA ARG A 390 -6.13 7.17 -13.76
C ARG A 390 -5.19 6.76 -14.89
N GLY A 391 -5.61 5.78 -15.70
CA GLY A 391 -4.93 5.45 -16.95
C GLY A 391 -4.92 6.69 -17.85
N THR A 392 -3.78 7.00 -18.46
CA THR A 392 -3.57 8.23 -19.22
C THR A 392 -4.34 8.23 -20.54
N SER A 393 -5.55 8.77 -20.49
CA SER A 393 -6.28 9.29 -21.65
C SER A 393 -7.12 10.46 -21.17
N TRP A 394 -7.08 11.58 -21.92
CA TRP A 394 -7.83 12.82 -21.68
C TRP A 394 -7.34 13.66 -20.48
N LEU A 395 -6.25 14.40 -20.72
CA LEU A 395 -6.10 15.83 -20.39
C LEU A 395 -4.67 16.26 -20.77
N SER A 396 -4.51 16.80 -21.98
CA SER A 396 -3.30 17.50 -22.42
C SER A 396 -3.72 18.75 -23.19
N ASP A 397 -3.91 19.85 -22.46
CA ASP A 397 -3.95 21.17 -23.07
C ASP A 397 -3.27 22.18 -22.12
N SER A 398 -1.94 22.15 -22.15
CA SER A 398 -1.06 23.23 -21.72
C SER A 398 0.36 22.96 -22.22
N SER A 399 0.85 23.87 -23.05
CA SER A 399 2.16 23.78 -23.72
C SER A 399 3.31 24.09 -22.76
N CYS A 400 4.24 23.14 -22.59
CA CYS A 400 5.60 23.36 -22.09
C CYS A 400 6.60 22.53 -22.92
N ASP A 401 7.82 23.05 -23.10
CA ASP A 401 8.79 22.58 -24.10
C ASP A 401 9.76 21.50 -23.58
N ASP A 402 9.46 20.25 -23.93
CA ASP A 402 10.16 19.00 -23.56
C ASP A 402 11.67 18.95 -23.90
N ALA A 403 12.15 19.83 -24.79
CA ALA A 403 13.54 19.82 -25.26
C ALA A 403 14.52 20.44 -24.23
N GLY A 404 14.08 21.44 -23.47
CA GLY A 404 14.94 22.20 -22.55
C GLY A 404 15.40 21.41 -21.33
N GLU A 405 14.50 20.66 -20.69
CA GLU A 405 14.80 19.94 -19.43
C GLU A 405 15.88 18.86 -19.61
N ARG A 406 15.87 18.17 -20.76
CA ARG A 406 16.82 17.08 -21.06
C ARG A 406 18.26 17.58 -21.20
N ALA A 407 18.45 18.82 -21.64
CA ALA A 407 19.77 19.44 -21.74
C ALA A 407 20.33 19.86 -20.36
N LEU A 408 19.46 20.26 -19.44
CA LEU A 408 19.83 20.69 -18.10
C LEU A 408 20.23 19.50 -17.21
N ALA A 409 19.42 18.44 -17.18
CA ALA A 409 19.70 17.23 -16.39
C ALA A 409 21.10 16.66 -16.68
N LYS A 410 21.48 16.57 -17.95
CA LYS A 410 22.77 16.02 -18.39
C LYS A 410 23.99 16.82 -17.90
N LYS A 411 23.81 18.12 -17.63
CA LYS A 411 24.82 19.00 -17.03
C LYS A 411 24.88 18.82 -15.51
N ILE A 412 23.77 18.41 -14.91
CA ILE A 412 23.60 18.04 -13.50
C ILE A 412 23.71 16.50 -13.29
N ASP A 413 24.52 15.81 -14.09
CA ASP A 413 25.07 14.49 -13.73
C ASP A 413 26.62 14.48 -13.73
N LEU A 414 27.24 15.25 -14.63
CA LEU A 414 28.68 15.29 -14.87
C LEU A 414 29.51 15.98 -13.76
N HIS A 415 28.89 16.29 -12.62
CA HIS A 415 29.52 17.03 -11.53
C HIS A 415 29.31 16.34 -10.12
N VAL A 416 28.12 15.85 -9.67
CA VAL A 416 28.02 15.13 -8.33
C VAL A 416 28.96 13.98 -8.21
N PHE A 417 28.99 13.19 -9.28
CA PHE A 417 29.23 11.77 -9.15
C PHE A 417 30.60 11.48 -8.56
N PRO A 418 31.68 12.20 -8.96
CA PRO A 418 33.02 11.86 -8.49
C PRO A 418 33.36 12.26 -7.04
N MET A 419 32.82 13.33 -6.43
CA MET A 419 33.07 13.61 -4.99
C MET A 419 32.47 12.52 -4.12
N LEU A 420 31.26 12.12 -4.50
CA LEU A 420 30.44 11.18 -3.76
C LEU A 420 31.11 9.81 -3.74
N CYS A 421 31.86 9.45 -4.79
CA CYS A 421 32.76 8.30 -4.80
C CYS A 421 33.94 8.42 -3.82
N ILE A 422 34.61 9.58 -3.75
CA ILE A 422 35.82 9.76 -2.92
C ILE A 422 35.48 9.74 -1.42
N VAL A 423 34.50 10.54 -0.99
CA VAL A 423 34.10 10.65 0.43
C VAL A 423 33.56 9.31 0.96
N PHE A 424 32.76 8.61 0.16
CA PHE A 424 32.22 7.30 0.52
C PHE A 424 33.32 6.22 0.48
N GLY A 425 34.30 6.35 -0.42
CA GLY A 425 35.52 5.52 -0.45
C GLY A 425 36.35 5.61 0.82
N GLN A 426 36.51 6.80 1.41
CA GLN A 426 37.18 6.93 2.72
C GLN A 426 36.36 6.28 3.85
N SER A 427 35.03 6.42 3.86
CA SER A 427 34.16 5.74 4.83
C SER A 427 34.17 4.20 4.76
N MET A 428 34.75 3.60 3.71
CA MET A 428 35.01 2.15 3.64
C MET A 428 36.21 1.72 4.48
N LEU A 429 37.30 2.49 4.44
CA LEU A 429 38.59 2.11 5.04
C LEU A 429 38.46 1.97 6.56
N ASP A 430 37.82 2.95 7.21
CA ASP A 430 37.61 2.93 8.67
C ASP A 430 36.80 1.70 9.12
N ARG A 431 35.81 1.28 8.32
CA ARG A 431 34.92 0.15 8.63
C ARG A 431 35.60 -1.21 8.42
N MET A 432 36.56 -1.29 7.49
CA MET A 432 37.40 -2.47 7.34
C MET A 432 38.38 -2.63 8.50
N ASN A 433 39.03 -1.55 8.92
CA ASN A 433 40.02 -1.59 10.00
C ASN A 433 39.41 -2.02 11.34
N ILE A 434 38.18 -1.56 11.67
CA ILE A 434 37.43 -2.06 12.83
C ILE A 434 37.17 -3.57 12.74
N SER A 435 36.87 -4.08 11.54
CA SER A 435 36.61 -5.51 11.32
C SER A 435 37.90 -6.34 11.43
N ALA A 436 39.03 -5.82 10.95
CA ALA A 436 40.34 -6.46 11.08
C ALA A 436 40.83 -6.46 12.54
N ALA A 437 40.65 -5.37 13.28
CA ALA A 437 40.98 -5.28 14.71
C ALA A 437 40.15 -6.28 15.55
N TYR A 438 38.86 -6.43 15.25
CA TYR A 438 38.00 -7.43 15.91
C TYR A 438 38.50 -8.87 15.68
N ILE A 439 38.91 -9.21 14.45
CA ILE A 439 39.47 -10.54 14.12
C ILE A 439 40.87 -10.74 14.75
N ALA A 440 41.61 -9.67 15.00
CA ALA A 440 42.92 -9.68 15.63
C ALA A 440 42.90 -9.78 17.18
N GLY A 441 41.73 -9.86 17.81
CA GLY A 441 41.59 -10.06 19.26
C GLY A 441 41.05 -8.88 20.07
N ALA A 442 40.69 -7.75 19.43
CA ALA A 442 40.15 -6.59 20.16
C ALA A 442 38.83 -6.87 20.92
N ASN A 443 38.19 -8.02 20.70
CA ASN A 443 37.03 -8.47 21.47
C ASN A 443 37.40 -9.10 22.83
N THR A 444 38.61 -9.63 23.01
CA THR A 444 39.07 -10.19 24.29
C THR A 444 39.71 -9.15 25.20
N ASP A 445 40.26 -8.07 24.63
CA ASP A 445 40.94 -7.02 25.41
C ASP A 445 39.99 -5.93 25.95
N ILE A 446 38.78 -5.79 25.37
CA ILE A 446 37.84 -4.67 25.63
C ILE A 446 36.50 -5.16 26.25
N ASP A 447 36.39 -6.44 26.63
CA ASP A 447 35.27 -7.06 27.38
C ASP A 447 33.85 -6.65 26.91
N LEU A 448 33.62 -6.71 25.60
CA LEU A 448 32.39 -6.23 24.95
C LEU A 448 31.25 -7.27 25.04
N ALA A 449 30.34 -7.07 26.00
CA ALA A 449 29.19 -7.94 26.26
C ALA A 449 28.27 -8.22 25.05
N GLU A 450 27.61 -9.38 25.06
CA GLU A 450 26.93 -10.06 23.92
C GLU A 450 25.83 -9.26 23.18
N GLY A 451 25.41 -8.08 23.63
CA GLY A 451 24.30 -7.31 23.05
C GLY A 451 24.55 -6.68 21.67
N TYR A 452 25.80 -6.57 21.20
CA TYR A 452 26.15 -5.72 20.05
C TYR A 452 26.08 -6.39 18.66
N GLN A 453 25.94 -7.73 18.61
CA GLN A 453 26.07 -8.53 17.37
C GLN A 453 25.05 -8.17 16.26
N ASN A 454 23.83 -7.76 16.63
CA ASN A 454 22.72 -7.62 15.68
C ASN A 454 22.67 -6.27 14.94
N GLN A 455 23.18 -5.17 15.51
CA GLN A 455 23.27 -3.90 14.78
C GLN A 455 24.39 -3.89 13.74
N ILE A 456 25.53 -4.51 14.07
CA ILE A 456 26.70 -4.67 13.19
C ILE A 456 26.31 -5.31 11.85
N THR A 457 25.43 -6.31 11.86
CA THR A 457 25.03 -7.08 10.67
C THR A 457 24.21 -6.28 9.64
N ARG A 458 23.41 -5.29 10.07
CA ARG A 458 22.69 -4.40 9.13
C ARG A 458 23.60 -3.33 8.53
N LEU A 459 24.62 -2.87 9.26
CA LEU A 459 25.66 -2.00 8.71
C LEU A 459 26.51 -2.74 7.66
N ARG A 460 26.87 -4.01 7.93
CA ARG A 460 27.69 -4.86 7.05
C ARG A 460 27.14 -5.00 5.62
N CYS A 461 25.83 -5.14 5.44
CA CYS A 461 25.24 -5.26 4.09
C CYS A 461 25.42 -4.00 3.24
N ARG A 462 25.22 -2.80 3.81
CA ARG A 462 25.44 -1.52 3.10
C ARG A 462 26.91 -1.26 2.79
N VAL A 463 27.82 -1.76 3.63
CA VAL A 463 29.28 -1.67 3.43
C VAL A 463 29.75 -2.62 2.34
N SER A 464 29.23 -3.85 2.32
CA SER A 464 29.61 -4.88 1.34
C SER A 464 29.38 -4.43 -0.11
N PHE A 465 28.26 -3.75 -0.40
CA PHE A 465 27.96 -3.28 -1.76
C PHE A 465 29.00 -2.29 -2.30
N PHE A 466 29.55 -1.45 -1.42
CA PHE A 466 30.50 -0.42 -1.79
C PHE A 466 31.96 -0.95 -1.76
N TYR A 467 32.23 -1.99 -0.96
CA TYR A 467 33.48 -2.75 -1.03
C TYR A 467 33.62 -3.52 -2.36
N MET A 468 32.52 -4.08 -2.88
CA MET A 468 32.50 -4.71 -4.21
C MET A 468 32.84 -3.71 -5.34
N ALA A 469 32.41 -2.45 -5.22
CA ALA A 469 32.78 -1.39 -6.18
C ALA A 469 34.29 -1.06 -6.13
N ALA A 470 34.90 -1.02 -4.94
CA ALA A 470 36.33 -0.78 -4.78
C ALA A 470 37.20 -1.90 -5.39
N LEU A 471 36.79 -3.15 -5.24
CA LEU A 471 37.47 -4.32 -5.83
C LEU A 471 37.41 -4.34 -7.37
N ILE A 472 36.35 -3.77 -7.97
CA ILE A 472 36.25 -3.59 -9.42
C ILE A 472 37.26 -2.52 -9.87
N THR A 473 37.32 -1.37 -9.19
CA THR A 473 38.25 -0.29 -9.55
C THR A 473 39.72 -0.71 -9.48
N SER A 474 40.12 -1.49 -8.45
CA SER A 474 41.50 -1.98 -8.34
C SER A 474 41.87 -3.00 -9.41
N ALA A 475 40.92 -3.82 -9.88
CA ALA A 475 41.13 -4.75 -10.98
C ALA A 475 41.40 -4.04 -12.32
N PHE A 476 40.73 -2.90 -12.59
CA PHE A 476 40.92 -2.15 -13.83
C PHE A 476 42.08 -1.12 -13.78
N GLY A 477 42.41 -0.59 -12.61
CA GLY A 477 43.47 0.44 -12.47
C GLY A 477 44.85 -0.02 -12.94
N THR A 478 45.21 -1.28 -12.69
CA THR A 478 46.50 -1.86 -13.13
C THR A 478 46.59 -2.01 -14.65
N ILE A 479 45.49 -2.41 -15.29
CA ILE A 479 45.37 -2.51 -16.76
C ILE A 479 45.47 -1.11 -17.39
N PHE A 480 44.82 -0.11 -16.79
CA PHE A 480 44.84 1.27 -17.25
C PHE A 480 46.24 1.91 -17.14
N ALA A 481 46.93 1.69 -16.01
CA ALA A 481 48.30 2.15 -15.80
C ALA A 481 49.28 1.50 -16.81
N TYR A 482 49.12 0.20 -17.10
CA TYR A 482 49.92 -0.49 -18.11
C TYR A 482 49.73 0.12 -19.51
N LEU A 483 48.47 0.37 -19.92
CA LEU A 483 48.16 1.01 -21.21
C LEU A 483 48.79 2.39 -21.34
N LEU A 484 48.69 3.24 -20.31
CA LEU A 484 49.30 4.58 -20.31
C LEU A 484 50.83 4.53 -20.32
N SER A 485 51.44 3.54 -19.66
CA SER A 485 52.90 3.36 -19.65
C SER A 485 53.51 3.06 -21.04
N SER A 486 52.69 2.60 -22.00
CA SER A 486 53.12 2.28 -23.36
C SER A 486 53.29 3.50 -24.28
N ILE A 487 52.80 4.66 -23.86
CA ILE A 487 52.85 5.91 -24.65
C ILE A 487 54.28 6.47 -24.65
N ARG A 488 54.86 6.63 -25.85
CA ARG A 488 56.16 7.27 -26.07
C ARG A 488 56.03 8.34 -27.14
N VAL A 489 56.36 9.58 -26.79
CA VAL A 489 56.32 10.74 -27.71
C VAL A 489 57.74 11.19 -28.02
N ARG A 490 57.94 11.72 -29.24
CA ARG A 490 59.25 12.04 -29.85
C ARG A 490 60.07 13.05 -29.03
N ASP A 491 61.37 13.08 -29.29
CA ASP A 491 62.43 13.66 -28.44
C ASP A 491 62.08 14.97 -27.73
N GLY A 492 62.00 14.90 -26.40
CA GLY A 492 61.63 15.98 -25.51
C GLY A 492 61.36 15.47 -24.09
N ILE A 493 60.93 16.36 -23.20
CA ILE A 493 60.75 16.08 -21.76
C ILE A 493 59.67 15.01 -21.47
N TYR A 494 58.78 14.71 -22.43
CA TYR A 494 57.63 13.80 -22.28
C TYR A 494 57.84 12.40 -22.87
N ARG A 495 59.10 11.99 -23.05
CA ARG A 495 59.49 10.69 -23.66
C ARG A 495 59.10 9.46 -22.83
N GLU A 496 59.08 9.57 -21.51
CA GLU A 496 58.92 8.44 -20.59
C GLU A 496 57.45 8.19 -20.20
N GLY A 497 56.94 7.00 -20.55
CA GLY A 497 55.51 6.65 -20.43
C GLY A 497 54.93 6.69 -19.01
N TRP A 498 55.75 6.49 -17.96
CA TRP A 498 55.28 6.58 -16.57
C TRP A 498 54.73 7.97 -16.21
N ARG A 499 55.16 9.03 -16.90
CA ARG A 499 54.66 10.40 -16.68
C ARG A 499 53.21 10.56 -17.13
N TRP A 500 52.79 9.82 -18.16
CA TRP A 500 51.43 9.89 -18.69
C TRP A 500 50.39 9.27 -17.75
N ILE A 501 50.78 8.34 -16.87
CA ILE A 501 49.92 7.81 -15.80
C ILE A 501 49.46 8.96 -14.91
N PHE A 502 50.39 9.68 -14.29
CA PHE A 502 50.09 10.80 -13.39
C PHE A 502 49.41 11.98 -14.08
N ILE A 503 49.76 12.28 -15.34
CA ILE A 503 49.11 13.38 -16.09
C ILE A 503 47.65 13.05 -16.38
N VAL A 504 47.34 11.86 -16.91
CA VAL A 504 45.97 11.48 -17.30
C VAL A 504 45.10 11.21 -16.08
N GLU A 505 45.61 10.45 -15.10
CA GLU A 505 44.89 10.16 -13.85
C GLU A 505 44.71 11.43 -13.01
N GLY A 506 45.70 12.31 -12.97
CA GLY A 506 45.62 13.62 -12.33
C GLY A 506 44.58 14.54 -12.98
N ILE A 507 44.52 14.60 -14.32
CA ILE A 507 43.48 15.38 -15.03
C ILE A 507 42.08 14.81 -14.76
N MET A 508 41.90 13.49 -14.76
CA MET A 508 40.61 12.87 -14.41
C MET A 508 40.23 13.15 -12.94
N THR A 509 41.19 13.11 -12.01
CA THR A 509 40.96 13.37 -10.58
C THR A 509 40.66 14.84 -10.30
N VAL A 510 41.32 15.78 -11.01
CA VAL A 510 41.01 17.21 -10.91
C VAL A 510 39.66 17.53 -11.56
N ALA A 511 39.33 16.92 -12.71
CA ALA A 511 38.00 17.04 -13.29
C ALA A 511 36.92 16.50 -12.34
N ALA A 512 37.17 15.36 -11.68
CA ALA A 512 36.36 14.79 -10.61
C ALA A 512 36.23 15.70 -9.38
N GLY A 513 37.31 16.37 -8.96
CA GLY A 513 37.34 17.30 -7.83
C GLY A 513 36.73 18.67 -8.11
N PHE A 514 36.69 19.13 -9.36
CA PHE A 514 35.88 20.28 -9.77
C PHE A 514 34.42 19.91 -9.91
N ALA A 515 34.16 18.76 -10.53
CA ALA A 515 32.85 18.16 -10.66
C ALA A 515 32.11 18.20 -9.31
N ALA A 516 32.75 17.58 -8.35
CA ALA A 516 32.37 17.41 -6.97
C ALA A 516 31.65 18.60 -6.29
N ILE A 517 32.24 19.79 -6.41
CA ILE A 517 31.92 20.97 -5.61
C ILE A 517 30.50 21.48 -5.84
N PHE A 518 29.92 21.23 -7.02
CA PHE A 518 28.67 21.86 -7.44
C PHE A 518 27.39 21.15 -6.97
N PHE A 519 27.53 20.12 -6.14
CA PHE A 519 26.59 19.00 -6.22
C PHE A 519 26.58 18.11 -4.97
N LEU A 520 27.73 17.85 -4.33
CA LEU A 520 27.72 17.36 -2.94
C LEU A 520 27.35 18.56 -2.05
N GLY A 521 26.06 18.85 -1.99
CA GLY A 521 25.52 20.06 -1.38
C GLY A 521 25.61 20.07 0.14
N ASP A 522 25.83 21.26 0.70
CA ASP A 522 25.81 21.52 2.14
C ASP A 522 24.52 21.07 2.83
N PHE A 523 24.57 21.02 4.17
CA PHE A 523 23.47 20.67 5.08
C PHE A 523 22.10 21.17 4.59
N PRO A 524 21.00 20.39 4.80
CA PRO A 524 19.70 20.65 4.19
C PRO A 524 19.14 22.05 4.51
N GLU A 525 19.57 22.68 5.61
CA GLU A 525 19.28 24.06 6.01
C GLU A 525 19.73 25.11 4.98
N ASN A 526 20.81 24.88 4.24
CA ASN A 526 21.39 25.79 3.23
C ASN A 526 21.37 25.25 1.79
N SER A 527 21.02 23.97 1.58
CA SER A 527 20.89 23.37 0.25
C SER A 527 20.00 24.19 -0.69
N LYS A 528 20.47 24.44 -1.91
CA LYS A 528 19.73 25.17 -2.96
C LYS A 528 19.01 24.24 -3.95
N TRP A 529 19.17 22.93 -3.82
CA TRP A 529 18.61 21.92 -4.74
C TRP A 529 17.43 21.13 -4.13
N LEU A 530 17.23 21.21 -2.82
CA LEU A 530 16.02 20.75 -2.16
C LEU A 530 14.94 21.84 -2.25
N SER A 531 13.78 21.51 -2.82
CA SER A 531 12.58 22.37 -2.70
C SER A 531 12.21 22.59 -1.23
N ASP A 532 11.52 23.69 -0.89
CA ASP A 532 11.20 24.03 0.50
C ASP A 532 10.50 22.90 1.26
N ARG A 533 9.67 22.10 0.56
CA ARG A 533 9.02 20.91 1.12
C ARG A 533 10.01 19.78 1.43
N GLN A 534 10.97 19.52 0.55
CA GLN A 534 12.03 18.52 0.79
C GLN A 534 13.00 18.99 1.88
N ARG A 535 13.32 20.30 1.89
CA ARG A 535 14.07 20.99 2.94
C ARG A 535 13.41 20.78 4.30
N HIS A 536 12.09 21.02 4.37
CA HIS A 536 11.29 20.88 5.58
C HIS A 536 11.20 19.42 6.07
N VAL A 537 11.07 18.44 5.16
CA VAL A 537 11.08 17.01 5.53
C VAL A 537 12.45 16.55 6.02
N ALA A 538 13.55 17.02 5.40
CA ALA A 538 14.90 16.73 5.85
C ALA A 538 15.16 17.36 7.24
N LEU A 539 14.77 18.62 7.43
CA LEU A 539 14.84 19.32 8.72
C LEU A 539 14.00 18.65 9.80
N ALA A 540 12.75 18.27 9.50
CA ALA A 540 11.88 17.56 10.43
C ALA A 540 12.47 16.20 10.84
N ARG A 541 13.13 15.48 9.92
CA ARG A 541 13.86 14.24 10.27
C ARG A 541 15.05 14.51 11.18
N VAL A 542 15.88 15.51 10.89
CA VAL A 542 17.01 15.91 11.76
C VAL A 542 16.51 16.38 13.14
N GLN A 543 15.37 17.07 13.21
CA GLN A 543 14.73 17.43 14.48
C GLN A 543 14.13 16.22 15.20
N THR A 544 13.58 15.23 14.50
CA THR A 544 13.07 13.98 15.09
C THR A 544 14.22 13.12 15.62
N GLU A 545 15.36 13.05 14.94
CA GLU A 545 16.57 12.39 15.45
C GLU A 545 17.15 13.11 16.67
N LYS A 546 17.15 14.46 16.70
CA LYS A 546 17.46 15.26 17.89
C LYS A 546 16.45 15.08 19.03
N ALA A 547 15.18 14.79 18.73
CA ALA A 547 14.15 14.51 19.74
C ALA A 547 14.26 13.11 20.35
N VAL A 548 14.88 12.15 19.64
CA VAL A 548 15.13 10.78 20.13
C VAL A 548 16.49 10.66 20.85
N ARG A 549 17.43 11.58 20.61
CA ARG A 549 18.66 11.72 21.43
C ARG A 549 18.97 13.18 21.73
N ASN A 550 18.88 13.55 23.01
CA ASN A 550 19.43 14.79 23.57
C ASN A 550 20.95 14.84 23.34
N PHE A 551 21.38 15.34 22.18
CA PHE A 551 22.74 15.80 21.98
C PHE A 551 22.91 17.15 22.66
N GLU A 552 23.38 17.13 23.91
CA GLU A 552 24.08 18.29 24.46
C GLU A 552 25.18 18.68 23.47
N HIS A 553 25.28 19.96 23.13
CA HIS A 553 26.49 20.46 22.46
C HIS A 553 27.68 20.27 23.42
N SER A 554 28.56 19.33 23.08
CA SER A 554 29.88 19.22 23.70
C SER A 554 30.70 20.45 23.29
N GLY A 555 30.61 21.52 24.09
CA GLY A 555 31.51 22.67 23.94
C GLY A 555 32.98 22.20 23.97
N SER A 556 33.88 23.01 23.42
CA SER A 556 35.31 22.68 23.28
C SER A 556 35.96 22.09 24.55
N MET A 557 35.50 22.52 25.73
CA MET A 557 35.93 22.04 27.04
C MET A 557 35.44 20.63 27.42
N LYS A 558 34.28 20.16 26.91
CA LYS A 558 33.84 18.76 26.98
C LYS A 558 34.62 17.88 25.99
N VAL A 559 34.92 18.39 24.79
CA VAL A 559 35.74 17.68 23.80
C VAL A 559 37.17 17.49 24.32
N LEU A 560 37.79 18.52 24.93
CA LEU A 560 39.09 18.37 25.57
C LEU A 560 39.08 17.34 26.71
N ARG A 561 37.99 17.28 27.51
CA ARG A 561 37.85 16.27 28.57
C ARG A 561 37.71 14.84 28.02
N MET A 562 37.04 14.67 26.87
CA MET A 562 36.95 13.37 26.20
C MET A 562 38.28 12.96 25.57
N LEU A 563 39.03 13.90 24.99
CA LEU A 563 40.38 13.63 24.46
C LEU A 563 41.42 13.35 25.57
N CYS A 564 41.17 13.80 26.80
CA CYS A 564 41.97 13.44 27.98
C CYS A 564 41.38 12.28 28.80
N ASP A 565 40.34 11.60 28.32
CA ASP A 565 39.82 10.40 28.98
C ASP A 565 40.65 9.18 28.56
N TRP A 566 41.63 8.82 29.41
CA TRP A 566 42.58 7.73 29.20
C TRP A 566 41.95 6.36 28.88
N LYS A 567 40.63 6.21 29.12
CA LYS A 567 39.84 5.03 28.71
C LYS A 567 39.58 4.92 27.21
N LEU A 568 39.99 5.91 26.41
CA LEU A 568 39.86 5.90 24.94
C LEU A 568 41.20 5.67 24.20
N GLU A 569 42.31 5.50 24.94
CA GLU A 569 43.64 5.17 24.39
C GLU A 569 44.09 3.72 24.71
N ILE A 570 43.15 2.86 25.10
CA ILE A 570 43.30 1.39 25.24
C ILE A 570 42.16 0.73 24.47
#